data_AF-A0A1Y3NH21-F1
#
_entry.id   AF-A0A1Y3NH21-F1
#
_cell.length_a   1.000
_cell.length_b   1.000
_cell.length_c   1.000
_cell.angle_alpha   90.00
_cell.angle_beta   90.00
_cell.angle_gamma   90.00
#
_symmetry.space_group_name_H-M   'P 1'
#
loop_
_entity.id
_entity.type
_entity.pdbx_description
1 polymer ?
#
loop_
_entity_poly.entity_id
_entity_poly.type
_entity_poly.pdbx_seq_one_letter_code
_entity_poly.pdbx_strand_id
1 'polypeptide(L)'
;MSTLQYYWGLASINTEDRNKAAVSLIKALYQFQEQHQEDNKDNWNEYLEDTSIERLEALCSPDVLYALKRLIRGLTSSRDSSRQGFSVALTELLSMLSFITISDVLTLLEKATEITNGMKAQEEKEMLFGKLFGVASIIQSGIIEHPNTTEEELKKMFEYLLICSNKKSYLKESSFKIIILLFTQIKKINNENILNYIISEILKDGVNTPEELAFTIKAQELYPSYDYSKVIDWKYVNVLHYSNSSKLTTILKESSYTHPHIHFVWNVIFDKLFKNEDEDIISLQDLWLTVVD
;
A
#
# COMPACT_ATOMS: atom_id res chain seq x y z
N MET A 1 -31.69 -1.46 10.65
CA MET A 1 -31.53 -2.13 9.34
C MET A 1 -30.28 -3.00 9.42
N SER A 2 -30.28 -4.26 8.98
CA SER A 2 -29.09 -5.13 9.12
C SER A 2 -28.11 -4.94 7.95
N THR A 3 -26.82 -4.79 8.24
CA THR A 3 -25.75 -4.71 7.21
C THR A 3 -25.20 -6.07 6.78
N LEU A 4 -25.59 -7.16 7.46
CA LEU A 4 -25.02 -8.50 7.26
C LEU A 4 -25.16 -9.01 5.83
N GLN A 5 -26.24 -8.65 5.14
CA GLN A 5 -26.49 -9.07 3.76
C GLN A 5 -25.44 -8.54 2.76
N TYR A 6 -24.86 -7.37 3.03
CA TYR A 6 -23.94 -6.74 2.08
C TYR A 6 -22.57 -7.43 2.02
N TYR A 7 -22.13 -8.07 3.10
CA TYR A 7 -20.84 -8.79 3.13
C TYR A 7 -20.78 -9.97 2.16
N TRP A 8 -21.92 -10.59 1.85
CA TRP A 8 -21.97 -11.65 0.83
C TRP A 8 -21.68 -11.10 -0.56
N GLY A 9 -22.21 -9.92 -0.88
CA GLY A 9 -21.98 -9.23 -2.15
C GLY A 9 -20.53 -8.79 -2.32
N LEU A 10 -19.82 -8.41 -1.24
CA LEU A 10 -18.39 -8.10 -1.29
C LEU A 10 -17.52 -9.27 -1.78
N ALA A 11 -17.98 -10.51 -1.56
CA ALA A 11 -17.27 -11.71 -2.02
C ALA A 11 -17.65 -12.14 -3.44
N SER A 12 -18.57 -11.43 -4.12
CA SER A 12 -19.04 -11.79 -5.46
C SER A 12 -17.89 -11.78 -6.47
N ILE A 13 -17.92 -12.71 -7.43
CA ILE A 13 -16.98 -12.73 -8.55
C ILE A 13 -17.29 -11.60 -9.54
N ASN A 14 -18.54 -11.14 -9.59
CA ASN A 14 -18.96 -10.02 -10.41
C ASN A 14 -18.58 -8.68 -9.77
N THR A 15 -17.81 -7.85 -10.49
CA THR A 15 -17.33 -6.54 -10.03
C THR A 15 -18.48 -5.56 -9.74
N GLU A 16 -19.54 -5.56 -10.55
CA GLU A 16 -20.68 -4.67 -10.36
C GLU A 16 -21.44 -5.01 -9.06
N ASP A 17 -21.61 -6.31 -8.77
CA ASP A 17 -22.22 -6.77 -7.53
C ASP A 17 -21.38 -6.39 -6.31
N ARG A 18 -20.04 -6.55 -6.40
CA ARG A 18 -19.12 -6.11 -5.34
C ARG A 18 -19.26 -4.62 -5.08
N ASN A 19 -19.28 -3.80 -6.13
CA ASN A 19 -19.39 -2.35 -6.01
C ASN A 19 -20.74 -1.93 -5.40
N LYS A 20 -21.85 -2.51 -5.87
CA LYS A 20 -23.19 -2.24 -5.31
C LYS A 20 -23.25 -2.60 -3.83
N ALA A 21 -22.67 -3.73 -3.45
CA ALA A 21 -22.62 -4.18 -2.07
C ALA A 21 -21.76 -3.26 -1.19
N ALA A 22 -20.59 -2.85 -1.67
CA ALA A 22 -19.71 -1.90 -0.98
C ALA A 22 -20.43 -0.56 -0.75
N VAL A 23 -21.01 0.04 -1.79
CA VAL A 23 -21.75 1.31 -1.69
C VAL A 23 -22.91 1.20 -0.68
N SER A 24 -23.68 0.10 -0.74
CA SER A 24 -24.82 -0.09 0.16
C SER A 24 -24.39 -0.29 1.62
N LEU A 25 -23.27 -1.00 1.83
CA LEU A 25 -22.68 -1.18 3.15
C LEU A 25 -22.21 0.16 3.72
N ILE A 26 -21.40 0.92 2.97
CA ILE A 26 -20.83 2.18 3.44
C ILE A 26 -21.91 3.22 3.72
N LYS A 27 -22.95 3.33 2.87
CA LYS A 27 -24.08 4.24 3.13
C LYS A 27 -24.79 3.93 4.46
N ALA A 28 -25.01 2.65 4.75
CA ALA A 28 -25.64 2.26 6.01
C ALA A 28 -24.73 2.54 7.21
N LEU A 29 -23.44 2.22 7.10
CA LEU A 29 -22.46 2.46 8.17
C LEU A 29 -22.26 3.95 8.44
N TYR A 30 -22.30 4.80 7.42
CA TYR A 30 -22.26 6.25 7.56
C TYR A 30 -23.42 6.76 8.42
N GLN A 31 -24.65 6.33 8.12
CA GLN A 31 -25.83 6.73 8.91
C GLN A 31 -25.74 6.26 10.37
N PHE A 32 -25.23 5.05 10.60
CA PHE A 32 -25.03 4.56 11.97
C PHE A 32 -23.95 5.34 12.72
N GLN A 33 -22.87 5.72 12.04
CA GLN A 33 -21.81 6.53 12.65
C GLN A 33 -22.29 7.95 12.97
N GLU A 34 -23.00 8.59 12.04
CA GLU A 34 -23.53 9.94 12.21
C GLU A 34 -24.50 10.00 13.39
N GLN A 35 -25.44 9.04 13.48
CA GLN A 35 -26.36 8.96 14.61
C GLN A 35 -25.62 8.71 15.94
N HIS A 36 -24.65 7.81 15.96
CA HIS A 36 -23.85 7.54 17.17
C HIS A 36 -23.09 8.77 17.65
N GLN A 37 -22.53 9.55 16.72
CA GLN A 37 -21.84 10.79 17.06
C GLN A 37 -22.80 11.86 17.61
N GLU A 38 -23.99 12.02 17.03
CA GLU A 38 -25.02 12.95 17.54
C GLU A 38 -25.53 12.53 18.93
N ASP A 39 -25.78 11.23 19.13
CA ASP A 39 -26.25 10.69 20.42
C ASP A 39 -25.23 10.88 21.55
N ASN A 40 -23.93 10.98 21.20
CA ASN A 40 -22.83 11.13 22.15
C ASN A 40 -22.10 12.47 22.06
N LYS A 41 -22.71 13.50 21.45
CA LYS A 41 -22.05 14.79 21.14
C LYS A 41 -21.43 15.47 22.37
N ASP A 42 -22.07 15.36 23.53
CA ASP A 42 -21.62 16.00 24.76
C ASP A 42 -20.32 15.37 25.30
N ASN A 43 -20.07 14.09 25.00
CA ASN A 43 -18.89 13.34 25.43
C ASN A 43 -17.85 13.17 24.30
N TRP A 44 -18.14 13.66 23.08
CA TRP A 44 -17.35 13.33 21.90
C TRP A 44 -15.88 13.77 22.00
N ASN A 45 -15.63 14.95 22.56
CA ASN A 45 -14.27 15.45 22.76
C ASN A 45 -13.47 14.58 23.75
N GLU A 46 -14.11 14.09 24.82
CA GLU A 46 -13.49 13.16 25.78
C GLU A 46 -13.08 11.86 25.08
N TYR A 47 -13.93 11.33 24.19
CA TYR A 47 -13.61 10.13 23.41
C TYR A 47 -12.47 10.36 22.40
N LEU A 48 -12.36 11.56 21.84
CA LEU A 48 -11.26 11.93 20.94
C LEU A 48 -9.92 12.08 21.67
N GLU A 49 -9.93 12.46 22.93
CA GLU A 49 -8.74 12.56 23.80
C GLU A 49 -8.28 11.20 24.34
N ASP A 50 -9.14 10.19 24.34
CA ASP A 50 -8.78 8.83 24.75
C ASP A 50 -7.72 8.22 23.82
N THR A 51 -6.56 7.89 24.38
CA THR A 51 -5.45 7.22 23.68
C THR A 51 -5.37 5.72 23.99
N SER A 52 -6.37 5.16 24.69
CA SER A 52 -6.44 3.74 25.00
C SER A 52 -6.65 2.89 23.74
N ILE A 53 -6.34 1.60 23.84
CA ILE A 53 -6.55 0.64 22.74
C ILE A 53 -8.05 0.39 22.52
N GLU A 54 -8.86 0.65 23.54
CA GLU A 54 -10.30 0.46 23.58
C GLU A 54 -11.08 1.68 23.07
N ARG A 55 -10.44 2.80 22.76
CA ARG A 55 -11.09 4.06 22.32
C ARG A 55 -12.11 3.89 21.19
N LEU A 56 -11.89 2.92 20.29
CA LEU A 56 -12.79 2.62 19.19
C LEU A 56 -14.16 2.10 19.65
N GLU A 57 -14.27 1.56 20.87
CA GLU A 57 -15.55 1.12 21.46
C GLU A 57 -16.44 2.31 21.82
N ALA A 58 -15.85 3.47 22.14
CA ALA A 58 -16.57 4.71 22.37
C ALA A 58 -16.79 5.51 21.07
N LEU A 59 -15.78 5.56 20.19
CA LEU A 59 -15.83 6.39 18.97
C LEU A 59 -16.68 5.79 17.85
N CYS A 60 -16.66 4.47 17.67
CA CYS A 60 -17.42 3.83 16.60
C CYS A 60 -18.79 3.39 17.10
N SER A 61 -19.82 3.56 16.27
CA SER A 61 -21.08 2.84 16.50
C SER A 61 -20.81 1.32 16.54
N PRO A 62 -21.61 0.52 17.28
CA PRO A 62 -21.42 -0.93 17.36
C PRO A 62 -21.35 -1.60 15.98
N ASP A 63 -22.18 -1.16 15.03
CA ASP A 63 -22.20 -1.65 13.64
C ASP A 63 -20.93 -1.27 12.86
N VAL A 64 -20.41 -0.06 13.06
CA VAL A 64 -19.16 0.41 12.43
C VAL A 64 -17.96 -0.34 12.98
N LEU A 65 -17.87 -0.50 14.30
CA LEU A 65 -16.77 -1.26 14.91
C LEU A 65 -16.80 -2.72 14.48
N TYR A 66 -18.00 -3.31 14.40
CA TYR A 66 -18.20 -4.64 13.85
C TYR A 66 -17.73 -4.73 12.40
N ALA A 67 -18.13 -3.76 11.57
CA ALA A 67 -17.75 -3.71 10.16
C ALA A 67 -16.24 -3.57 9.98
N LEU A 68 -15.60 -2.66 10.70
CA LEU A 68 -14.15 -2.48 10.67
C LEU A 68 -13.41 -3.79 10.99
N LYS A 69 -13.77 -4.44 12.11
CA LYS A 69 -13.19 -5.72 12.52
C LYS A 69 -13.48 -6.84 11.51
N ARG A 70 -14.67 -6.87 10.90
CA ARG A 70 -15.06 -7.88 9.91
C ARG A 70 -14.37 -7.68 8.56
N LEU A 71 -14.23 -6.43 8.12
CA LEU A 71 -13.56 -6.07 6.88
C LEU A 71 -12.09 -6.44 6.93
N ILE A 72 -11.40 -6.09 8.01
CA ILE A 72 -9.99 -6.45 8.26
C ILE A 72 -9.80 -7.98 8.24
N ARG A 73 -10.65 -8.74 8.93
CA ARG A 73 -10.58 -10.21 8.91
C ARG A 73 -10.84 -10.80 7.52
N GLY A 74 -11.65 -10.16 6.68
CA GLY A 74 -11.89 -10.66 5.33
C GLY A 74 -10.71 -10.48 4.38
N LEU A 75 -9.73 -9.64 4.72
CA LEU A 75 -8.51 -9.46 3.93
C LEU A 75 -7.65 -10.73 3.88
N THR A 76 -7.79 -11.61 4.87
CA THR A 76 -7.11 -12.91 4.92
C THR A 76 -7.91 -14.04 4.27
N SER A 77 -8.98 -13.72 3.53
CA SER A 77 -9.77 -14.75 2.85
C SER A 77 -8.94 -15.48 1.79
N SER A 78 -9.12 -16.80 1.70
CA SER A 78 -8.57 -17.63 0.62
C SER A 78 -9.09 -17.26 -0.77
N ARG A 79 -10.23 -16.54 -0.87
CA ARG A 79 -10.86 -16.13 -2.13
C ARG A 79 -10.41 -14.75 -2.58
N ASP A 80 -9.87 -14.67 -3.79
CA ASP A 80 -9.35 -13.43 -4.39
C ASP A 80 -10.42 -12.33 -4.49
N SER A 81 -11.63 -12.69 -4.91
CA SER A 81 -12.76 -11.76 -5.02
C SER A 81 -13.14 -11.16 -3.65
N SER A 82 -13.11 -11.97 -2.59
CA SER A 82 -13.35 -11.50 -1.23
C SER A 82 -12.29 -10.51 -0.80
N ARG A 83 -10.99 -10.80 -1.01
CA ARG A 83 -9.92 -9.88 -0.61
C ARG A 83 -10.11 -8.52 -1.29
N GLN A 84 -10.38 -8.50 -2.59
CA GLN A 84 -10.64 -7.26 -3.32
C GLN A 84 -11.86 -6.48 -2.79
N GLY A 85 -13.03 -7.12 -2.68
CA GLY A 85 -14.23 -6.43 -2.23
C GLY A 85 -14.14 -5.92 -0.79
N PHE A 86 -13.50 -6.70 0.09
CA PHE A 86 -13.28 -6.29 1.48
C PHE A 86 -12.25 -5.17 1.59
N SER A 87 -11.18 -5.16 0.78
CA SER A 87 -10.22 -4.03 0.72
C SER A 87 -10.86 -2.73 0.26
N VAL A 88 -11.70 -2.79 -0.78
CA VAL A 88 -12.41 -1.60 -1.27
C VAL A 88 -13.35 -1.05 -0.20
N ALA A 89 -14.19 -1.91 0.39
CA ALA A 89 -15.09 -1.49 1.46
C ALA A 89 -14.32 -0.99 2.70
N LEU A 90 -13.18 -1.59 3.05
CA LEU A 90 -12.33 -1.10 4.13
C LEU A 90 -11.78 0.30 3.80
N THR A 91 -11.25 0.51 2.60
CA THR A 91 -10.70 1.80 2.15
C THR A 91 -11.75 2.90 2.28
N GLU A 92 -12.96 2.66 1.78
CA GLU A 92 -14.07 3.62 1.87
C GLU A 92 -14.51 3.86 3.32
N LEU A 93 -14.63 2.80 4.14
CA LEU A 93 -14.97 2.94 5.55
C LEU A 93 -13.92 3.79 6.28
N LEU A 94 -12.64 3.55 6.03
CA LEU A 94 -11.54 4.30 6.62
C LEU A 94 -11.59 5.77 6.20
N SER A 95 -11.92 6.08 4.94
CA SER A 95 -11.99 7.45 4.43
C SER A 95 -13.10 8.29 5.07
N MET A 96 -14.20 7.66 5.54
CA MET A 96 -15.30 8.36 6.20
C MET A 96 -15.09 8.57 7.71
N LEU A 97 -14.15 7.85 8.35
CA LEU A 97 -13.91 7.93 9.78
C LEU A 97 -12.78 8.91 10.08
N SER A 98 -13.09 10.21 10.15
CA SER A 98 -12.06 11.25 10.35
C SER A 98 -11.27 11.16 11.65
N PHE A 99 -11.79 10.42 12.64
CA PHE A 99 -11.16 10.23 13.96
C PHE A 99 -10.23 9.01 14.02
N ILE A 100 -10.23 8.15 13.01
CA ILE A 100 -9.44 6.91 13.05
C ILE A 100 -7.98 7.19 12.72
N THR A 101 -7.08 6.56 13.46
CA THR A 101 -5.63 6.70 13.24
C THR A 101 -5.05 5.51 12.48
N ILE A 102 -3.82 5.65 11.99
CA ILE A 102 -3.09 4.52 11.38
C ILE A 102 -2.86 3.44 12.44
N SER A 103 -2.48 3.82 13.66
CA SER A 103 -2.25 2.91 14.78
C SER A 103 -3.48 2.06 15.13
N ASP A 104 -4.68 2.64 15.09
CA ASP A 104 -5.93 1.90 15.33
C ASP A 104 -6.08 0.74 14.33
N VAL A 105 -5.91 1.04 13.05
CA VAL A 105 -6.07 0.07 11.96
C VAL A 105 -4.93 -0.95 11.97
N LEU A 106 -3.69 -0.53 12.17
CA LEU A 106 -2.53 -1.42 12.24
C LEU A 106 -2.66 -2.40 13.41
N THR A 107 -3.14 -1.94 14.57
CA THR A 107 -3.37 -2.81 15.74
C THR A 107 -4.38 -3.91 15.44
N LEU A 108 -5.49 -3.57 14.78
CA LEU A 108 -6.50 -4.55 14.36
C LEU A 108 -5.97 -5.48 13.28
N LEU A 109 -5.18 -4.95 12.33
CA LEU A 109 -4.57 -5.71 11.24
C LEU A 109 -3.56 -6.72 11.75
N GLU A 110 -2.69 -6.33 12.69
CA GLU A 110 -1.71 -7.21 13.33
C GLU A 110 -2.38 -8.40 14.00
N LYS A 111 -3.42 -8.15 14.79
CA LYS A 111 -4.22 -9.21 15.43
C LYS A 111 -4.88 -10.14 14.41
N ALA A 112 -5.31 -9.61 13.26
CA ALA A 112 -5.96 -10.39 12.21
C ALA A 112 -4.99 -11.16 11.31
N THR A 113 -3.70 -10.81 11.31
CA THR A 113 -2.67 -11.31 10.39
C THR A 113 -1.46 -11.90 11.10
N GLU A 114 -1.65 -12.32 12.36
CA GLU A 114 -0.60 -12.95 13.15
C GLU A 114 -0.13 -14.25 12.48
N ILE A 115 1.19 -14.40 12.33
CA ILE A 115 1.81 -15.60 11.78
C ILE A 115 2.45 -16.35 12.95
N THR A 116 1.95 -17.55 13.24
CA THR A 116 2.40 -18.40 14.35
C THR A 116 3.21 -19.59 13.84
N ASN A 117 4.04 -20.16 14.73
CA ASN A 117 4.82 -21.35 14.41
C ASN A 117 3.89 -22.54 14.13
N GLY A 118 4.10 -23.24 13.02
CA GLY A 118 3.29 -24.39 12.61
C GLY A 118 2.10 -24.05 11.71
N MET A 119 1.90 -22.77 11.37
CA MET A 119 0.90 -22.34 10.38
C MET A 119 1.18 -22.99 9.01
N LYS A 120 0.12 -23.43 8.31
CA LYS A 120 0.28 -24.02 6.98
C LYS A 120 0.74 -22.94 5.99
N ALA A 121 1.51 -23.32 4.98
CA ALA A 121 2.02 -22.39 3.97
C ALA A 121 0.92 -21.57 3.26
N GLN A 122 -0.27 -22.15 3.09
CA GLN A 122 -1.43 -21.46 2.51
C GLN A 122 -2.02 -20.41 3.47
N GLU A 123 -2.12 -20.73 4.76
CA GLU A 123 -2.59 -19.79 5.80
C GLU A 123 -1.58 -18.65 5.98
N GLU A 124 -0.28 -18.96 5.99
CA GLU A 124 0.79 -17.95 6.05
C GLU A 124 0.69 -16.99 4.86
N LYS A 125 0.46 -17.53 3.65
CA LYS A 125 0.23 -16.74 2.43
C LYS A 125 -0.98 -15.82 2.57
N GLU A 126 -2.08 -16.31 3.13
CA GLU A 126 -3.29 -15.54 3.38
C GLU A 126 -3.07 -14.40 4.39
N MET A 127 -2.29 -14.64 5.46
CA MET A 127 -1.93 -13.60 6.42
C MET A 127 -1.07 -12.50 5.77
N LEU A 128 -0.09 -12.90 4.95
CA LEU A 128 0.77 -11.95 4.23
C LEU A 128 -0.03 -11.09 3.24
N PHE A 129 -0.96 -11.68 2.50
CA PHE A 129 -1.88 -10.90 1.66
C PHE A 129 -2.75 -9.97 2.50
N GLY A 130 -3.27 -10.44 3.63
CA GLY A 130 -4.03 -9.61 4.55
C GLY A 130 -3.26 -8.35 4.95
N LYS A 131 -1.98 -8.48 5.30
CA LYS A 131 -1.10 -7.34 5.62
C LYS A 131 -0.96 -6.37 4.46
N LEU A 132 -0.65 -6.87 3.27
CA LEU A 132 -0.50 -6.02 2.08
C LEU A 132 -1.78 -5.25 1.76
N PHE A 133 -2.92 -5.94 1.73
CA PHE A 133 -4.22 -5.31 1.46
C PHE A 133 -4.62 -4.32 2.56
N GLY A 134 -4.32 -4.62 3.82
CA GLY A 134 -4.61 -3.74 4.95
C GLY A 134 -3.83 -2.43 4.85
N VAL A 135 -2.50 -2.51 4.68
CA VAL A 135 -1.65 -1.34 4.49
C VAL A 135 -2.05 -0.55 3.25
N ALA A 136 -2.33 -1.24 2.13
CA ALA A 136 -2.83 -0.58 0.92
C ALA A 136 -4.15 0.15 1.14
N SER A 137 -5.06 -0.38 1.98
CA SER A 137 -6.33 0.27 2.30
C SER A 137 -6.13 1.52 3.16
N ILE A 138 -5.19 1.51 4.11
CA ILE A 138 -4.81 2.69 4.92
C ILE A 138 -4.24 3.79 4.03
N ILE A 139 -3.36 3.43 3.09
CA ILE A 139 -2.73 4.41 2.19
C ILE A 139 -3.76 5.03 1.26
N GLN A 140 -4.66 4.22 0.69
CA GLN A 140 -5.67 4.66 -0.28
C GLN A 140 -6.83 5.43 0.35
N SER A 141 -7.13 5.20 1.64
CA SER A 141 -8.20 5.92 2.33
C SER A 141 -7.86 7.37 2.65
N GLY A 142 -6.59 7.76 2.54
CA GLY A 142 -6.12 9.11 2.86
C GLY A 142 -5.84 9.37 4.34
N ILE A 143 -5.94 8.36 5.22
CA ILE A 143 -5.65 8.52 6.67
C ILE A 143 -4.23 9.08 6.90
N ILE A 144 -3.28 8.79 6.01
CA ILE A 144 -1.91 9.31 6.04
C ILE A 144 -1.84 10.84 6.02
N GLU A 145 -2.85 11.50 5.45
CA GLU A 145 -2.92 12.95 5.37
C GLU A 145 -3.46 13.60 6.66
N HIS A 146 -3.81 12.79 7.67
CA HIS A 146 -4.31 13.29 8.94
C HIS A 146 -3.21 14.06 9.72
N PRO A 147 -3.53 15.22 10.33
CA PRO A 147 -2.52 16.05 11.02
C PRO A 147 -1.75 15.34 12.15
N ASN A 148 -2.36 14.33 12.76
CA ASN A 148 -1.76 13.56 13.86
C ASN A 148 -0.99 12.32 13.39
N THR A 149 -0.84 12.09 12.08
CA THR A 149 -0.03 10.98 11.57
C THR A 149 1.43 11.16 11.97
N THR A 150 1.98 10.13 12.63
CA THR A 150 3.35 10.15 13.15
C THR A 150 4.33 9.47 12.21
N GLU A 151 5.61 9.87 12.31
CA GLU A 151 6.71 9.23 11.58
C GLU A 151 6.82 7.73 11.90
N GLU A 152 6.60 7.33 13.15
CA GLU A 152 6.63 5.92 13.57
C GLU A 152 5.52 5.09 12.92
N GLU A 153 4.33 5.63 12.73
CA GLU A 153 3.24 4.95 12.00
C GLU A 153 3.60 4.74 10.53
N LEU A 154 4.17 5.75 9.88
CA LEU A 154 4.62 5.66 8.48
C LEU A 154 5.75 4.65 8.32
N LYS A 155 6.73 4.70 9.24
CA LYS A 155 7.85 3.76 9.29
C LYS A 155 7.36 2.33 9.48
N LYS A 156 6.45 2.08 10.42
CA LYS A 156 5.88 0.76 10.68
C LYS A 156 5.15 0.19 9.46
N MET A 157 4.39 1.01 8.73
CA MET A 157 3.78 0.58 7.47
C MET A 157 4.82 0.19 6.42
N PHE A 158 5.88 0.98 6.25
CA PHE A 158 6.96 0.66 5.34
C PHE A 158 7.66 -0.65 5.72
N GLU A 159 8.02 -0.82 6.99
CA GLU A 159 8.66 -2.04 7.49
C GLU A 159 7.79 -3.28 7.24
N TYR A 160 6.47 -3.17 7.37
CA TYR A 160 5.54 -4.26 7.05
C TYR A 160 5.58 -4.66 5.58
N LEU A 161 5.62 -3.68 4.68
CA LEU A 161 5.73 -3.93 3.24
C LEU A 161 7.08 -4.55 2.88
N LEU A 162 8.16 -4.09 3.50
CA LEU A 162 9.52 -4.61 3.29
C LEU A 162 9.68 -6.04 3.83
N ILE A 163 9.09 -6.35 4.99
CA ILE A 163 9.04 -7.74 5.49
C ILE A 163 8.29 -8.63 4.51
N CYS A 164 7.14 -8.17 3.99
CA CYS A 164 6.37 -8.92 3.01
C CYS A 164 7.15 -9.15 1.71
N SER A 165 7.87 -8.14 1.20
CA SER A 165 8.66 -8.26 -0.03
C SER A 165 9.77 -9.29 0.08
N ASN A 166 10.38 -9.40 1.26
CA ASN A 166 11.51 -10.29 1.52
C ASN A 166 11.09 -11.71 1.94
N LYS A 167 9.82 -11.93 2.27
CA LYS A 167 9.33 -13.22 2.77
C LYS A 167 9.16 -14.26 1.66
N LYS A 168 8.59 -13.87 0.52
CA LYS A 168 8.32 -14.75 -0.65
C LYS A 168 8.43 -13.94 -1.94
N SER A 169 9.06 -14.52 -2.98
CA SER A 169 9.27 -13.87 -4.27
C SER A 169 7.98 -13.33 -4.93
N TYR A 170 6.88 -14.09 -4.86
CA TYR A 170 5.60 -13.67 -5.44
C TYR A 170 4.95 -12.46 -4.77
N LEU A 171 5.41 -12.06 -3.58
CA LEU A 171 4.93 -10.84 -2.90
C LEU A 171 5.76 -9.62 -3.26
N LYS A 172 7.00 -9.83 -3.72
CA LYS A 172 7.97 -8.74 -3.94
C LYS A 172 7.41 -7.65 -4.84
N GLU A 173 6.87 -8.03 -6.00
CA GLU A 173 6.27 -7.10 -6.95
C GLU A 173 5.11 -6.29 -6.33
N SER A 174 4.20 -6.97 -5.64
CA SER A 174 3.02 -6.33 -5.05
C SER A 174 3.40 -5.42 -3.88
N SER A 175 4.35 -5.83 -3.04
CA SER A 175 4.88 -5.00 -1.96
C SER A 175 5.49 -3.71 -2.50
N PHE A 176 6.32 -3.78 -3.55
CA PHE A 176 6.97 -2.59 -4.10
C PHE A 176 5.99 -1.62 -4.76
N LYS A 177 4.92 -2.11 -5.39
CA LYS A 177 3.83 -1.23 -5.86
C LYS A 177 3.19 -0.45 -4.72
N ILE A 178 2.95 -1.11 -3.58
CA ILE A 178 2.37 -0.46 -2.40
C ILE A 178 3.39 0.47 -1.71
N ILE A 179 4.69 0.12 -1.71
CA ILE A 179 5.76 1.01 -1.22
C ILE A 179 5.83 2.29 -2.06
N ILE A 180 5.76 2.20 -3.39
CA ILE A 180 5.72 3.38 -4.26
C ILE A 180 4.48 4.23 -3.97
N LEU A 181 3.32 3.59 -3.74
CA LEU A 181 2.10 4.29 -3.33
C LEU A 181 2.28 5.02 -1.99
N LEU A 182 2.85 4.34 -0.98
CA LEU A 182 3.18 4.93 0.32
C LEU A 182 4.13 6.12 0.16
N PHE A 183 5.23 5.95 -0.57
CA PHE A 183 6.21 7.00 -0.84
C PHE A 183 5.57 8.21 -1.52
N THR A 184 4.65 7.98 -2.46
CA THR A 184 3.88 9.05 -3.12
C THR A 184 3.04 9.84 -2.12
N GLN A 185 2.33 9.17 -1.20
CA GLN A 185 1.53 9.88 -0.18
C GLN A 185 2.41 10.63 0.83
N ILE A 186 3.52 10.02 1.27
CA ILE A 186 4.48 10.67 2.18
C ILE A 186 5.08 11.92 1.54
N LYS A 187 5.32 11.89 0.22
CA LYS A 187 5.77 13.07 -0.53
C LYS A 187 4.73 14.18 -0.56
N LYS A 188 3.44 13.87 -0.60
CA LYS A 188 2.37 14.88 -0.56
C LYS A 188 2.29 15.59 0.79
N ILE A 189 2.47 14.87 1.89
CA ILE A 189 2.51 15.44 3.25
C ILE A 189 3.89 16.03 3.62
N ASN A 190 4.85 16.01 2.68
CA ASN A 190 6.20 16.58 2.81
C ASN A 190 7.01 16.07 4.02
N ASN A 191 6.88 14.79 4.37
CA ASN A 191 7.69 14.20 5.43
C ASN A 191 9.04 13.69 4.88
N GLU A 192 10.03 14.58 4.79
CA GLU A 192 11.35 14.26 4.22
C GLU A 192 12.14 13.23 5.03
N ASN A 193 11.97 13.19 6.36
CA ASN A 193 12.65 12.22 7.22
C ASN A 193 12.30 10.79 6.80
N ILE A 194 11.02 10.50 6.61
CA ILE A 194 10.57 9.17 6.19
C ILE A 194 10.90 8.90 4.72
N LEU A 195 10.82 9.89 3.82
CA LEU A 195 11.27 9.69 2.43
C LEU A 195 12.75 9.28 2.38
N ASN A 196 13.61 10.00 3.13
CA ASN A 196 15.04 9.71 3.21
C ASN A 196 15.29 8.31 3.79
N TYR A 197 14.56 7.94 4.83
CA TYR A 197 14.64 6.61 5.44
C TYR A 197 14.25 5.50 4.44
N ILE A 198 13.13 5.64 3.75
CA ILE A 198 12.66 4.66 2.76
C ILE A 198 13.68 4.49 1.62
N ILE A 199 14.19 5.58 1.06
CA ILE A 199 15.22 5.53 0.00
C ILE A 199 16.46 4.80 0.51
N SER A 200 16.94 5.15 1.70
CA SER A 200 18.16 4.59 2.27
C SER A 200 18.01 3.10 2.56
N GLU A 201 16.86 2.66 3.07
CA GLU A 201 16.62 1.23 3.35
C GLU A 201 16.45 0.38 2.09
N ILE A 202 15.72 0.88 1.09
CA ILE A 202 15.51 0.13 -0.17
C ILE A 202 16.81 0.06 -0.96
N LEU A 203 17.59 1.13 -1.00
CA LEU A 203 18.79 1.26 -1.84
C LEU A 203 20.10 1.10 -1.05
N LYS A 204 20.06 0.53 0.16
CA LYS A 204 21.25 0.33 1.00
C LYS A 204 22.36 -0.48 0.30
N ASP A 205 21.97 -1.42 -0.55
CA ASP A 205 22.88 -2.27 -1.33
C ASP A 205 23.02 -1.78 -2.78
N GLY A 206 22.49 -0.60 -3.09
CA GLY A 206 22.36 -0.04 -4.43
C GLY A 206 21.12 -0.54 -5.18
N VAL A 207 21.08 -0.28 -6.49
CA VAL A 207 20.00 -0.69 -7.39
C VAL A 207 20.42 -1.97 -8.10
N ASN A 208 19.85 -3.12 -7.71
CA ASN A 208 20.25 -4.44 -8.22
C ASN A 208 19.09 -5.28 -8.73
N THR A 209 17.85 -4.95 -8.36
CA THR A 209 16.66 -5.73 -8.74
C THR A 209 15.67 -4.91 -9.57
N PRO A 210 14.82 -5.56 -10.38
CA PRO A 210 13.76 -4.88 -11.13
C PRO A 210 12.88 -3.98 -10.26
N GLU A 211 12.60 -4.38 -9.02
CA GLU A 211 11.76 -3.64 -8.09
C GLU A 211 12.46 -2.41 -7.51
N GLU A 212 13.73 -2.54 -7.11
CA GLU A 212 14.57 -1.40 -6.70
C GLU A 212 14.73 -0.40 -7.83
N LEU A 213 14.91 -0.87 -9.07
CA LEU A 213 14.97 0.00 -10.25
C LEU A 213 13.65 0.75 -10.45
N ALA A 214 12.52 0.06 -10.39
CA ALA A 214 11.19 0.68 -10.50
C ALA A 214 10.96 1.73 -9.40
N PHE A 215 11.31 1.39 -8.16
CA PHE A 215 11.25 2.33 -7.04
C PHE A 215 12.15 3.54 -7.27
N THR A 216 13.40 3.33 -7.69
CA THR A 216 14.39 4.40 -7.90
C THR A 216 13.93 5.40 -8.97
N ILE A 217 13.39 4.90 -10.08
CA ILE A 217 12.83 5.77 -11.15
C ILE A 217 11.72 6.65 -10.57
N LYS A 218 10.80 6.07 -9.78
CA LYS A 218 9.71 6.82 -9.15
C LYS A 218 10.18 7.76 -8.05
N ALA A 219 11.17 7.38 -7.25
CA ALA A 219 11.77 8.24 -6.25
C ALA A 219 12.43 9.46 -6.90
N GLN A 220 13.24 9.27 -7.95
CA GLN A 220 13.88 10.36 -8.70
C GLN A 220 12.87 11.30 -9.35
N GLU A 221 11.72 10.78 -9.81
CA GLU A 221 10.61 11.57 -10.34
C GLU A 221 9.89 12.40 -9.26
N LEU A 222 9.56 11.78 -8.11
CA LEU A 222 8.72 12.38 -7.07
C LEU A 222 9.50 13.24 -6.07
N TYR A 223 10.77 12.93 -5.85
CA TYR A 223 11.64 13.58 -4.87
C TYR A 223 13.05 13.79 -5.44
N PRO A 224 13.19 14.65 -6.47
CA PRO A 224 14.47 14.91 -7.15
C PRO A 224 15.50 15.65 -6.30
N SER A 225 15.07 16.27 -5.19
CA SER A 225 15.97 17.01 -4.28
C SER A 225 16.81 16.12 -3.38
N TYR A 226 16.52 14.82 -3.29
CA TYR A 226 17.37 13.87 -2.57
C TYR A 226 18.71 13.68 -3.29
N ASP A 227 19.80 13.62 -2.52
CA ASP A 227 21.13 13.34 -3.05
C ASP A 227 21.32 11.83 -3.30
N TYR A 228 20.85 11.36 -4.46
CA TYR A 228 20.93 9.96 -4.86
C TYR A 228 22.37 9.44 -5.05
N SER A 229 23.37 10.32 -5.15
CA SER A 229 24.78 9.89 -5.24
C SER A 229 25.25 9.11 -4.00
N LYS A 230 24.52 9.25 -2.88
CA LYS A 230 24.77 8.52 -1.63
C LYS A 230 24.37 7.05 -1.66
N VAL A 231 23.44 6.68 -2.56
CA VAL A 231 22.85 5.33 -2.62
C VAL A 231 22.96 4.69 -4.01
N ILE A 232 23.39 5.45 -5.02
CA ILE A 232 23.57 4.97 -6.39
C ILE A 232 25.03 5.13 -6.81
N ASP A 233 25.77 4.01 -6.79
CA ASP A 233 27.13 3.92 -7.34
C ASP A 233 27.10 3.43 -8.79
N TRP A 234 26.60 4.30 -9.68
CA TRP A 234 26.51 4.09 -11.13
C TRP A 234 27.26 5.21 -11.84
N LYS A 235 27.58 5.03 -13.13
CA LYS A 235 28.29 6.06 -13.91
C LYS A 235 27.55 7.40 -13.91
N TYR A 236 26.22 7.34 -13.99
CA TYR A 236 25.33 8.48 -13.79
C TYR A 236 24.28 8.14 -12.73
N VAL A 237 23.98 9.12 -11.89
CA VAL A 237 23.00 8.99 -10.80
C VAL A 237 21.59 8.76 -11.33
N ASN A 238 21.21 9.42 -12.43
CA ASN A 238 19.95 9.11 -13.12
C ASN A 238 20.03 7.70 -13.70
N VAL A 239 19.23 6.77 -13.14
CA VAL A 239 19.32 5.35 -13.51
C VAL A 239 18.95 5.10 -14.96
N LEU A 240 18.11 5.95 -15.57
CA LEU A 240 17.71 5.84 -16.97
C LEU A 240 18.65 6.54 -17.96
N HIS A 241 19.76 7.12 -17.50
CA HIS A 241 20.73 7.75 -18.38
C HIS A 241 21.30 6.74 -19.39
N TYR A 242 21.46 7.10 -20.67
CA TYR A 242 21.87 6.16 -21.74
C TYR A 242 23.18 5.42 -21.45
N SER A 243 24.14 6.09 -20.80
CA SER A 243 25.41 5.49 -20.39
C SER A 243 25.28 4.35 -19.36
N ASN A 244 24.12 4.16 -18.74
CA ASN A 244 23.83 3.07 -17.80
C ASN A 244 23.21 1.84 -18.49
N SER A 245 23.11 1.81 -19.82
CA SER A 245 22.41 0.77 -20.62
C SER A 245 22.80 -0.67 -20.24
N SER A 246 24.08 -0.96 -20.03
CA SER A 246 24.56 -2.29 -19.65
C SER A 246 23.99 -2.75 -18.29
N LYS A 247 23.95 -1.84 -17.30
CA LYS A 247 23.44 -2.13 -15.96
C LYS A 247 21.93 -2.26 -15.95
N LEU A 248 21.23 -1.37 -16.68
CA LEU A 248 19.80 -1.48 -16.93
C LEU A 248 19.44 -2.84 -17.55
N THR A 249 20.17 -3.25 -18.59
CA THR A 249 19.94 -4.52 -19.28
C THR A 249 20.10 -5.72 -18.35
N THR A 250 21.19 -5.73 -17.57
CA THR A 250 21.44 -6.79 -16.58
C THR A 250 20.27 -6.93 -15.61
N ILE A 251 19.80 -5.82 -15.05
CA ILE A 251 18.69 -5.82 -14.09
C ILE A 251 17.37 -6.24 -14.76
N LEU A 252 17.09 -5.74 -15.97
CA LEU A 252 15.83 -6.00 -16.65
C LEU A 252 15.71 -7.46 -17.13
N LYS A 253 16.82 -8.15 -17.42
CA LYS A 253 16.81 -9.59 -17.75
C LYS A 253 16.31 -10.45 -16.57
N GLU A 254 16.53 -10.00 -15.33
CA GLU A 254 16.03 -10.65 -14.12
C GLU A 254 14.51 -10.48 -13.91
N SER A 255 13.83 -9.61 -14.68
CA SER A 255 12.39 -9.35 -14.52
C SER A 255 11.47 -10.46 -15.09
N SER A 256 12.06 -11.45 -15.77
CA SER A 256 11.36 -12.52 -16.49
C SER A 256 10.63 -13.54 -15.60
N TYR A 257 10.90 -13.57 -14.28
CA TYR A 257 10.25 -14.48 -13.34
C TYR A 257 8.72 -14.28 -13.23
N THR A 258 8.20 -13.17 -13.75
CA THR A 258 6.77 -12.83 -13.77
C THR A 258 6.00 -13.41 -14.96
N HIS A 259 6.67 -14.12 -15.87
CA HIS A 259 6.05 -14.74 -17.04
C HIS A 259 4.81 -15.61 -16.65
N PRO A 260 3.67 -15.49 -17.36
CA PRO A 260 3.47 -14.81 -18.65
C PRO A 260 3.18 -13.31 -18.57
N HIS A 261 3.14 -12.72 -17.38
CA HIS A 261 2.94 -11.28 -17.21
C HIS A 261 4.24 -10.49 -17.42
N ILE A 262 4.11 -9.21 -17.75
CA ILE A 262 5.23 -8.27 -17.81
C ILE A 262 5.41 -7.68 -16.42
N HIS A 263 6.63 -7.79 -15.86
CA HIS A 263 6.97 -7.19 -14.57
C HIS A 263 6.72 -5.67 -14.59
N PHE A 264 6.15 -5.12 -13.51
CA PHE A 264 5.73 -3.70 -13.48
C PHE A 264 6.84 -2.66 -13.69
N VAL A 265 8.11 -3.03 -13.51
CA VAL A 265 9.26 -2.15 -13.85
C VAL A 265 9.14 -1.60 -15.27
N TRP A 266 8.65 -2.42 -16.20
CA TRP A 266 8.47 -2.03 -17.59
C TRP A 266 7.39 -0.96 -17.74
N ASN A 267 6.28 -1.06 -17.00
CA ASN A 267 5.25 -0.02 -17.00
C ASN A 267 5.82 1.30 -16.46
N VAL A 268 6.63 1.25 -15.40
CA VAL A 268 7.29 2.43 -14.83
C VAL A 268 8.26 3.07 -15.83
N ILE A 269 9.06 2.25 -16.53
CA ILE A 269 9.98 2.71 -17.57
C ILE A 269 9.22 3.33 -18.73
N PHE A 270 8.22 2.65 -19.27
CA PHE A 270 7.43 3.13 -20.40
C PHE A 270 6.72 4.44 -20.08
N ASP A 271 6.09 4.54 -18.92
CA ASP A 271 5.47 5.79 -18.46
C ASP A 271 6.47 6.95 -18.41
N LYS A 272 7.72 6.67 -18.04
CA LYS A 272 8.78 7.69 -17.99
C LYS A 272 9.27 8.03 -19.39
N LEU A 273 9.59 7.03 -20.23
CA LEU A 273 10.14 7.24 -21.57
C LEU A 273 9.15 7.91 -22.52
N PHE A 274 7.86 7.58 -22.45
CA PHE A 274 6.85 8.21 -23.31
C PHE A 274 6.53 9.65 -22.94
N LYS A 275 6.93 10.11 -21.75
CA LYS A 275 6.67 11.47 -21.27
C LYS A 275 7.92 12.34 -21.26
N ASN A 276 9.09 11.82 -21.64
CA ASN A 276 10.34 12.52 -21.48
C ASN A 276 10.90 13.05 -22.80
N GLU A 277 11.39 14.29 -22.75
CA GLU A 277 12.08 14.97 -23.84
C GLU A 277 13.59 15.12 -23.55
N ASP A 278 14.07 14.61 -22.42
CA ASP A 278 15.47 14.63 -22.00
C ASP A 278 16.34 13.68 -22.88
N GLU A 279 17.24 14.28 -23.65
CA GLU A 279 18.15 13.57 -24.57
C GLU A 279 19.19 12.70 -23.85
N ASP A 280 19.45 12.93 -22.55
CA ASP A 280 20.39 12.13 -21.76
C ASP A 280 19.78 10.80 -21.29
N ILE A 281 18.48 10.60 -21.45
CA ILE A 281 17.79 9.35 -21.10
C ILE A 281 17.80 8.36 -22.27
N ILE A 282 18.00 7.08 -21.94
CA ILE A 282 17.99 6.00 -22.93
C ILE A 282 16.68 5.99 -23.72
N SER A 283 16.78 5.92 -25.05
CA SER A 283 15.59 5.82 -25.88
C SER A 283 14.90 4.46 -25.71
N LEU A 284 13.60 4.40 -25.97
CA LEU A 284 12.88 3.12 -25.94
C LEU A 284 13.48 2.12 -26.94
N GLN A 285 13.89 2.59 -28.11
CA GLN A 285 14.50 1.75 -29.14
C GLN A 285 15.82 1.16 -28.67
N ASP A 286 16.72 1.98 -28.11
CA ASP A 286 18.03 1.52 -27.62
C ASP A 286 17.88 0.56 -26.44
N LEU A 287 16.98 0.88 -25.51
CA LEU A 287 16.68 -0.01 -24.38
C LEU A 287 16.13 -1.35 -24.86
N TRP A 288 15.18 -1.33 -25.80
CA TRP A 288 14.55 -2.54 -26.32
C TRP A 288 15.54 -3.44 -27.03
N LEU A 289 16.36 -2.88 -27.93
CA LEU A 289 17.41 -3.64 -28.64
C LEU A 289 18.39 -4.28 -27.65
N THR A 290 18.82 -3.55 -26.62
CA THR A 290 19.81 -4.07 -25.67
C THR A 290 19.24 -5.18 -24.76
N VAL A 291 17.94 -5.13 -24.44
CA VAL A 291 17.32 -6.11 -23.53
C VAL A 291 16.86 -7.38 -24.23
N VAL A 292 16.38 -7.26 -25.48
CA VAL A 292 15.80 -8.37 -26.24
C VAL A 292 16.85 -9.17 -27.02
N ASP A 293 17.99 -8.56 -27.37
CA ASP A 293 19.16 -9.27 -27.91
C ASP A 293 19.91 -10.09 -26.83
#